data_AF-A0A819I2F6-F1
#
_entry.id   AF-A0A819I2F6-F1
#
_cell.length_a   1.000
_cell.length_b   1.000
_cell.length_c   1.000
_cell.angle_alpha   90.00
_cell.angle_beta   90.00
_cell.angle_gamma   90.00
#
_symmetry.space_group_name_H-M   'P 1'
#
loop_
_entity.id
_entity.type
_entity.pdbx_description
1 polymer ?
#
loop_
_entity_poly.entity_id
_entity_poly.type
_entity_poly.pdbx_seq_one_letter_code
_entity_poly.pdbx_strand_id
1 'polypeptide(L)'
;MKESLVEGNILVIFEGLDEVPVHVDRSDLIKEINTLLERGIDYDVMHDKLTYSVHEQKDIHNTRDPTIGNRFIITRRIEGNYFEDIKFFIPRLTIKDMSNNALKLFCSSYMKCINEISVKTRRVGKESNIDQLYDEITQNKDIFHLTINPQLASGIAAVYNQCEGQLPEKRIDLYEKAIEKMIERLVTLYIDSPTNYLDKNFQLNTTMLWSVLQQIAEYLHKENIDELITELVDIFKYQAGLLNEFGDNSFRFIHRTFQEYLVAKNIIIRYGIEQSENMIYDSIHNKINISNWRVPRSMTFGIL
;
A
#
# COMPACT_ATOMS: atom_id res chain seq x y z
N MET A 1 -13.14 -22.73 -18.35
CA MET A 1 -11.94 -21.91 -18.59
C MET A 1 -11.48 -22.05 -20.03
N LYS A 2 -11.07 -23.24 -20.48
CA LYS A 2 -10.60 -23.50 -21.86
C LYS A 2 -11.59 -23.07 -22.94
N GLU A 3 -12.83 -23.54 -22.85
CA GLU A 3 -13.93 -23.18 -23.74
C GLU A 3 -14.19 -21.66 -23.72
N SER A 4 -14.28 -21.06 -22.53
CA SER A 4 -14.46 -19.62 -22.36
C SER A 4 -13.32 -18.77 -22.96
N LEU A 5 -12.10 -19.31 -23.02
CA LEU A 5 -10.90 -18.66 -23.54
C LEU A 5 -10.93 -18.64 -25.07
N VAL A 6 -11.36 -19.75 -25.69
CA VAL A 6 -11.59 -19.88 -27.14
C VAL A 6 -12.78 -19.03 -27.58
N GLU A 7 -13.83 -18.96 -26.78
CA GLU A 7 -15.03 -18.16 -27.06
C GLU A 7 -14.82 -16.65 -26.86
N GLY A 8 -13.66 -16.21 -26.35
CA GLY A 8 -13.40 -14.79 -26.11
C GLY A 8 -14.19 -14.21 -24.93
N ASN A 9 -14.55 -15.03 -23.94
CA ASN A 9 -15.44 -14.66 -22.84
C ASN A 9 -14.68 -14.40 -21.52
N ILE A 10 -13.36 -14.23 -21.56
CA ILE A 10 -12.55 -14.03 -20.36
C ILE A 10 -12.22 -12.56 -20.14
N LEU A 11 -12.24 -12.16 -18.86
CA LEU A 11 -11.62 -10.93 -18.39
C LEU A 11 -10.35 -11.30 -17.63
N VAL A 12 -9.21 -10.79 -18.08
CA VAL A 12 -7.93 -10.89 -17.39
C VAL A 12 -7.62 -9.56 -16.72
N ILE A 13 -7.26 -9.61 -15.44
CA ILE A 13 -6.87 -8.43 -14.67
C ILE A 13 -5.39 -8.56 -14.33
N PHE A 14 -4.57 -7.70 -14.90
CA PHE A 14 -3.17 -7.51 -14.53
C PHE A 14 -3.11 -6.46 -13.43
N GLU A 15 -2.93 -6.90 -12.20
CA GLU A 15 -2.84 -6.00 -11.05
C GLU A 15 -1.39 -5.58 -10.79
N GLY A 16 -1.16 -4.29 -10.57
CA GLY A 16 0.13 -3.78 -10.07
C GLY A 16 1.28 -3.94 -11.06
N LEU A 17 1.09 -3.58 -12.33
CA LEU A 17 2.16 -3.75 -13.34
C LEU A 17 3.42 -2.91 -13.05
N ASP A 18 3.35 -1.89 -12.20
CA ASP A 18 4.51 -1.13 -11.73
C ASP A 18 5.30 -1.85 -10.62
N GLU A 19 4.78 -2.94 -10.06
CA GLU A 19 5.34 -3.68 -8.92
C GLU A 19 6.25 -4.84 -9.34
N VAL A 20 6.82 -4.76 -10.55
CA VAL A 20 7.71 -5.78 -11.11
C VAL A 20 9.00 -5.84 -10.30
N PRO A 21 9.37 -7.01 -9.76
CA PRO A 21 10.56 -7.16 -8.92
C PRO A 21 11.82 -6.66 -9.61
N VAL A 22 12.77 -6.16 -8.82
CA VAL A 22 14.05 -5.60 -9.32
C VAL A 22 14.86 -6.62 -10.13
N HIS A 23 14.71 -7.91 -9.84
CA HIS A 23 15.40 -9.00 -10.53
C HIS A 23 14.74 -9.41 -11.87
N VAL A 24 13.53 -8.94 -12.15
CA VAL A 24 12.85 -9.19 -13.42
C VAL A 24 13.24 -8.09 -14.40
N ASP A 25 13.79 -8.49 -15.56
CA ASP A 25 14.03 -7.53 -16.64
C ASP A 25 12.68 -6.98 -17.13
N ARG A 26 12.46 -5.70 -16.85
CA ARG A 26 11.22 -4.99 -17.18
C ARG A 26 11.01 -4.93 -18.70
N SER A 27 12.07 -4.92 -19.49
CA SER A 27 11.96 -4.92 -20.95
C SER A 27 11.41 -6.25 -21.48
N ASP A 28 11.80 -7.36 -20.87
CA ASP A 28 11.28 -8.69 -21.19
C ASP A 28 9.80 -8.80 -20.81
N LEU A 29 9.38 -8.29 -19.65
CA LEU A 29 7.97 -8.28 -19.27
C LEU A 29 7.11 -7.49 -20.26
N ILE A 30 7.54 -6.29 -20.63
CA ILE A 30 6.81 -5.46 -21.59
C ILE A 30 6.76 -6.12 -22.98
N LYS A 31 7.82 -6.82 -23.38
CA LYS A 31 7.85 -7.61 -24.61
C LYS A 31 6.84 -8.77 -24.57
N GLU A 32 6.73 -9.47 -23.44
CA GLU A 32 5.73 -10.53 -23.25
C GLU A 32 4.30 -9.96 -23.25
N ILE A 33 4.07 -8.80 -22.63
CA ILE A 33 2.76 -8.13 -22.66
C ILE A 33 2.40 -7.70 -24.08
N ASN A 34 3.32 -7.08 -24.81
CA ASN A 34 3.10 -6.73 -26.22
C ASN A 34 2.80 -7.99 -27.04
N THR A 35 3.52 -9.09 -26.77
CA THR A 35 3.29 -10.38 -27.44
C THR A 35 1.90 -10.94 -27.14
N LEU A 36 1.47 -10.89 -25.88
CA LEU A 36 0.14 -11.32 -25.45
C LEU A 36 -0.96 -10.48 -26.09
N LEU A 37 -0.78 -9.16 -26.15
CA LEU A 37 -1.75 -8.24 -26.76
C LEU A 37 -1.76 -8.34 -28.29
N GLU A 38 -0.61 -8.59 -28.93
CA GLU A 38 -0.49 -8.84 -30.39
C GLU A 38 -1.14 -10.16 -30.79
N ARG A 39 -0.93 -11.22 -30.01
CA ARG A 39 -1.36 -12.58 -30.36
C ARG A 39 -2.77 -12.91 -29.87
N GLY A 40 -3.26 -12.20 -28.85
CA GLY A 40 -4.42 -12.63 -28.07
C GLY A 40 -4.08 -13.85 -27.20
N ILE A 41 -5.05 -14.32 -26.43
CA ILE A 41 -4.90 -15.58 -25.69
C ILE A 41 -5.47 -16.70 -26.56
N ASP A 42 -4.61 -17.62 -27.01
CA ASP A 42 -4.99 -18.78 -27.83
C ASP A 42 -4.90 -20.08 -27.02
N TYR A 43 -5.84 -20.99 -27.24
CA TYR A 43 -5.94 -22.24 -26.51
C TYR A 43 -5.62 -23.42 -27.41
N ASP A 44 -4.51 -24.12 -27.17
CA ASP A 44 -4.23 -25.35 -27.88
C ASP A 44 -5.00 -26.51 -27.23
N VAL A 45 -6.13 -26.84 -27.86
CA VAL A 45 -7.01 -27.94 -27.47
C VAL A 45 -6.29 -29.29 -27.52
N MET A 46 -5.32 -29.47 -28.43
CA MET A 46 -4.62 -30.75 -28.64
C MET A 46 -3.58 -31.03 -27.56
N HIS A 47 -2.88 -30.01 -27.08
CA HIS A 47 -1.82 -30.17 -26.09
C HIS A 47 -2.21 -29.80 -24.66
N ASP A 48 -3.46 -29.39 -24.46
CA ASP A 48 -3.98 -28.93 -23.17
C ASP A 48 -3.12 -27.81 -22.55
N LYS A 49 -2.76 -26.83 -23.38
CA LYS A 49 -1.86 -25.75 -22.98
C LYS A 49 -2.31 -24.42 -23.57
N LEU A 50 -2.09 -23.36 -22.81
CA LEU A 50 -1.99 -22.02 -23.37
C LEU A 50 -0.82 -22.03 -24.34
N THR A 51 -1.09 -21.71 -25.60
CA THR A 51 -0.02 -21.60 -26.60
C THR A 51 0.05 -20.19 -27.15
N TYR A 52 1.26 -19.81 -27.52
CA TYR A 52 1.58 -18.48 -28.03
C TYR A 52 2.08 -18.55 -29.48
N SER A 53 1.74 -19.62 -30.22
CA SER A 53 2.42 -19.96 -31.47
C SER A 53 1.89 -19.16 -32.66
N VAL A 54 2.81 -18.60 -33.45
CA VAL A 54 2.55 -17.74 -34.62
C VAL A 54 2.14 -18.56 -35.86
N HIS A 55 2.12 -19.89 -35.79
CA HIS A 55 2.12 -20.76 -36.99
C HIS A 55 0.84 -21.55 -37.20
N GLU A 56 -0.09 -21.52 -36.26
CA GLU A 56 -1.41 -22.14 -36.41
C GLU A 56 -2.50 -21.23 -35.83
N GLN A 57 -2.67 -20.02 -36.37
CA GLN A 57 -3.95 -19.32 -36.21
C GLN A 57 -5.01 -20.13 -36.97
N LYS A 58 -5.63 -21.10 -36.32
CA LYS A 58 -6.86 -21.73 -36.82
C LYS A 58 -7.95 -20.70 -36.70
N ASP A 59 -8.28 -20.04 -37.82
CA ASP A 59 -9.38 -19.10 -38.00
C ASP A 59 -9.79 -18.41 -36.69
N ILE A 60 -8.88 -17.60 -36.13
CA ILE A 60 -9.26 -16.73 -35.03
C ILE A 60 -10.34 -15.83 -35.61
N HIS A 61 -11.57 -15.96 -35.11
CA HIS A 61 -12.58 -14.94 -35.24
C HIS A 61 -12.12 -13.71 -34.44
N ASN A 62 -11.03 -13.08 -34.86
CA ASN A 62 -10.65 -11.73 -34.47
C ASN A 62 -11.68 -10.84 -35.13
N THR A 63 -12.83 -10.78 -34.47
CA THR A 63 -13.89 -9.88 -34.89
C THR A 63 -13.33 -8.46 -34.75
N ARG A 64 -13.64 -7.59 -35.72
CA ARG A 64 -13.34 -6.14 -35.59
C ARG A 64 -14.25 -5.46 -34.57
N ASP A 65 -15.11 -6.22 -33.89
CA ASP A 65 -16.00 -5.75 -32.86
C ASP A 65 -15.24 -5.72 -31.51
N PRO A 66 -14.96 -4.53 -30.94
CA PRO A 66 -14.26 -4.41 -29.66
C PRO A 66 -15.07 -4.96 -28.47
N THR A 67 -16.32 -5.40 -28.69
CA THR A 67 -17.17 -6.04 -27.68
C THR A 67 -17.04 -7.57 -27.64
N ILE A 68 -16.32 -8.17 -28.59
CA ILE A 68 -16.14 -9.62 -28.71
C ILE A 68 -14.65 -9.95 -28.59
N GLY A 69 -14.31 -10.93 -27.75
CA GLY A 69 -12.93 -11.34 -27.49
C GLY A 69 -12.51 -11.16 -26.03
N ASN A 70 -11.42 -11.83 -25.66
CA ASN A 70 -10.87 -11.75 -24.31
C ASN A 70 -10.51 -10.29 -23.96
N ARG A 71 -10.91 -9.84 -22.77
CA ARG A 71 -10.75 -8.48 -22.28
C ARG A 71 -9.63 -8.40 -21.25
N PHE A 72 -8.98 -7.24 -21.18
CA PHE A 72 -7.87 -7.00 -20.27
C PHE A 72 -8.11 -5.72 -19.49
N ILE A 73 -7.91 -5.78 -18.18
CA ILE A 73 -7.74 -4.60 -17.32
C ILE A 73 -6.33 -4.64 -16.79
N ILE A 74 -5.62 -3.53 -16.87
CA ILE A 74 -4.27 -3.40 -16.32
C ILE A 74 -4.29 -2.25 -15.32
N THR A 75 -3.88 -2.53 -14.09
CA THR A 75 -3.72 -1.51 -13.05
C THR A 75 -2.26 -1.21 -12.84
N ARG A 76 -1.98 0.07 -12.54
CA ARG A 76 -0.64 0.55 -12.17
C ARG A 76 -0.73 1.85 -11.38
N ARG A 77 0.37 2.24 -10.74
CA ARG A 77 0.55 3.60 -10.24
C ARG A 77 0.70 4.62 -11.36
N ILE A 78 0.28 5.86 -11.08
CA ILE A 78 0.38 6.99 -12.02
C ILE A 78 1.85 7.33 -12.32
N GLU A 79 2.72 7.20 -11.32
CA GLU A 79 4.17 7.41 -11.46
C GLU A 79 4.77 6.27 -12.29
N GLY A 80 5.52 6.61 -13.34
CA GLY A 80 6.29 5.69 -14.18
C GLY A 80 5.79 5.55 -15.63
N ASN A 81 6.73 5.58 -16.58
CA ASN A 81 6.50 5.58 -18.03
C ASN A 81 6.29 4.17 -18.61
N TYR A 82 5.70 3.25 -17.85
CA TYR A 82 5.65 1.82 -18.18
C TYR A 82 4.88 1.45 -19.46
N PHE A 83 4.04 2.37 -19.94
CA PHE A 83 3.13 2.14 -21.07
C PHE A 83 3.52 2.90 -22.34
N GLU A 84 4.66 3.59 -22.34
CA GLU A 84 5.18 4.21 -23.57
C GLU A 84 5.61 3.15 -24.60
N ASP A 85 5.98 1.97 -24.12
CA ASP A 85 6.47 0.84 -24.93
C ASP A 85 5.37 -0.16 -25.33
N ILE A 86 4.11 0.04 -24.91
CA ILE A 86 2.99 -0.79 -25.38
C ILE A 86 2.54 -0.30 -26.75
N LYS A 87 2.64 -1.16 -27.76
CA LYS A 87 2.36 -0.82 -29.16
C LYS A 87 0.87 -0.66 -29.50
N PHE A 88 -0.02 -0.96 -28.56
CA PHE A 88 -1.47 -0.86 -28.73
C PHE A 88 -2.02 0.42 -28.12
N PHE A 89 -3.03 0.98 -28.78
CA PHE A 89 -3.86 1.99 -28.16
C PHE A 89 -4.70 1.35 -27.04
N ILE A 90 -4.35 1.66 -25.79
CA ILE A 90 -5.10 1.25 -24.60
C ILE A 90 -5.76 2.49 -24.00
N PRO A 91 -7.10 2.55 -23.90
CA PRO A 91 -7.77 3.62 -23.17
C PRO A 91 -7.25 3.71 -21.73
N ARG A 92 -6.76 4.89 -21.35
CA ARG A 92 -6.20 5.11 -20.01
C ARG A 92 -7.25 5.79 -19.14
N LEU A 93 -7.60 5.14 -18.04
CA LEU A 93 -8.48 5.69 -17.02
C LEU A 93 -7.68 5.98 -15.76
N THR A 94 -7.91 7.13 -15.16
CA THR A 94 -7.30 7.51 -13.88
C THR A 94 -8.38 7.49 -12.81
N ILE A 95 -8.16 6.70 -11.76
CA ILE A 95 -9.00 6.73 -10.57
C ILE A 95 -8.79 8.10 -9.90
N LYS A 96 -9.87 8.87 -9.79
CA LYS A 96 -9.84 10.16 -9.10
C LYS A 96 -9.91 9.95 -7.59
N ASP A 97 -9.43 10.94 -6.86
CA ASP A 97 -9.63 11.05 -5.43
C ASP A 97 -11.12 10.90 -5.06
N MET A 98 -11.39 10.38 -3.86
CA MET A 98 -12.75 10.27 -3.35
C MET A 98 -13.40 11.64 -3.25
N SER A 99 -14.62 11.74 -3.80
CA SER A 99 -15.46 12.92 -3.60
C SER A 99 -15.89 13.05 -2.13
N ASN A 100 -16.30 14.25 -1.72
CA ASN A 100 -16.87 14.49 -0.39
C ASN A 100 -18.06 13.58 -0.08
N ASN A 101 -18.89 13.26 -1.09
CA ASN A 101 -20.02 12.36 -0.94
C ASN A 101 -19.56 10.91 -0.70
N ALA A 102 -18.51 10.47 -1.40
CA ALA A 102 -17.93 9.15 -1.18
C ALA A 102 -17.28 9.05 0.20
N LEU A 103 -16.57 10.08 0.64
CA LEU A 103 -16.01 10.16 1.99
C LEU A 103 -17.11 10.12 3.06
N LYS A 104 -18.18 10.89 2.90
CA LYS A 104 -19.32 10.86 3.83
C LYS A 104 -19.94 9.46 3.92
N LEU A 105 -20.17 8.84 2.77
CA LEU A 105 -20.71 7.48 2.70
C LEU A 105 -19.77 6.47 3.39
N PHE A 106 -18.47 6.57 3.16
CA PHE A 106 -17.45 5.76 3.84
C PHE A 106 -17.53 5.92 5.36
N CYS A 107 -17.44 7.16 5.88
CA CYS A 107 -17.48 7.45 7.31
C CYS A 107 -18.76 6.93 7.95
N SER A 108 -19.93 7.21 7.35
CA SER A 108 -21.21 6.76 7.87
C SER A 108 -21.33 5.23 7.92
N SER A 109 -20.86 4.54 6.88
CA SER A 109 -20.89 3.08 6.80
C SER A 109 -19.95 2.44 7.83
N TYR A 110 -18.77 3.03 8.02
CA TYR A 110 -17.80 2.62 9.02
C TYR A 110 -18.36 2.77 10.44
N MET A 111 -18.87 3.95 10.77
CA MET A 111 -19.42 4.25 12.10
C MET A 111 -20.61 3.37 12.44
N LYS A 112 -21.48 3.08 11.45
CA LYS A 112 -22.57 2.12 11.61
C LYS A 112 -22.05 0.73 11.98
N CYS A 113 -21.02 0.23 11.29
CA CYS A 113 -20.41 -1.07 11.60
C CYS A 113 -19.84 -1.11 13.03
N ILE A 114 -19.14 -0.06 13.45
CA ILE A 114 -18.58 0.04 14.82
C ILE A 114 -19.69 0.03 15.88
N ASN A 115 -20.77 0.79 15.67
CA ASN A 115 -21.92 0.80 16.58
C ASN A 115 -22.61 -0.58 16.63
N GLU A 116 -22.73 -1.29 15.50
CA GLU A 116 -23.28 -2.65 15.49
C GLU A 116 -22.40 -3.65 16.27
N ILE A 117 -21.07 -3.51 16.20
CA ILE A 117 -20.13 -4.34 16.94
C ILE A 117 -20.19 -4.04 18.44
N SER A 118 -20.27 -2.76 18.84
CA SER A 118 -20.31 -2.36 20.25
C SER A 118 -21.55 -2.92 20.96
N VAL A 119 -22.72 -2.85 20.30
CA VAL A 119 -23.98 -3.44 20.78
C VAL A 119 -23.85 -4.95 20.97
N LYS A 120 -23.31 -5.66 19.97
CA LYS A 120 -23.13 -7.13 20.05
C LYS A 120 -22.16 -7.56 21.15
N THR A 121 -21.10 -6.79 21.38
CA THR A 121 -20.05 -7.12 22.35
C THR A 121 -20.35 -6.66 23.78
N ARG A 122 -21.51 -6.05 24.04
CA ARG A 122 -21.90 -5.45 25.34
C ARG A 122 -20.83 -4.52 25.91
N ARG A 123 -20.01 -3.91 25.05
CA ARG A 123 -19.11 -2.85 25.50
C ARG A 123 -20.00 -1.66 25.85
N VAL A 124 -19.91 -1.19 27.09
CA VAL A 124 -20.55 0.06 27.54
C VAL A 124 -19.80 1.22 26.89
N GLY A 125 -20.01 1.40 25.58
CA GLY A 125 -19.48 2.50 24.80
C GLY A 125 -20.62 3.44 24.44
N LYS A 126 -20.35 4.75 24.51
CA LYS A 126 -21.30 5.78 24.06
C LYS A 126 -21.62 5.53 22.59
N GLU A 127 -22.89 5.39 22.24
CA GLU A 127 -23.33 5.29 20.84
C GLU A 127 -22.85 6.55 20.12
N SER A 128 -21.91 6.38 19.20
CA SER A 128 -21.26 7.48 18.52
C SER A 128 -22.13 7.95 17.35
N ASN A 129 -22.23 9.26 17.14
CA ASN A 129 -23.00 9.81 16.04
C ASN A 129 -22.37 9.33 14.70
N ILE A 130 -23.21 8.82 13.80
CA ILE A 130 -22.80 8.24 12.51
C ILE A 130 -22.06 9.26 11.62
N ASP A 131 -22.37 10.55 11.77
CA ASP A 131 -21.74 11.63 11.02
C ASP A 131 -20.50 12.22 11.71
N GLN A 132 -20.22 11.87 12.98
CA GLN A 132 -19.19 12.52 13.79
C GLN A 132 -17.78 12.41 13.17
N LEU A 133 -17.42 11.23 12.68
CA LEU A 133 -16.12 11.02 12.02
C LEU A 133 -15.97 11.90 10.78
N TYR A 134 -17.05 12.03 9.99
CA TYR A 134 -17.04 12.90 8.80
C TYR A 134 -16.91 14.38 9.20
N ASP A 135 -17.64 14.81 10.22
CA ASP A 135 -17.60 16.18 10.71
C ASP A 135 -16.21 16.54 11.25
N GLU A 136 -15.58 15.67 12.05
CA GLU A 136 -14.21 15.88 12.56
C GLU A 136 -13.18 15.93 11.43
N ILE A 137 -13.27 15.02 10.46
CA ILE A 137 -12.38 15.02 9.29
C ILE A 137 -12.51 16.33 8.50
N THR A 138 -13.73 16.77 8.22
CA THR A 138 -13.96 17.95 7.36
C THR A 138 -13.64 19.28 8.04
N GLN A 139 -13.68 19.33 9.38
CA GLN A 139 -13.25 20.49 10.16
C GLN A 139 -11.73 20.65 10.18
N ASN A 140 -10.98 19.56 10.03
CA ASN A 140 -9.52 19.57 10.00
C ASN A 140 -8.98 19.47 8.56
N LYS A 141 -8.55 20.61 7.99
CA LYS A 141 -8.06 20.66 6.60
C LYS A 141 -6.87 19.72 6.33
N ASP A 142 -5.94 19.61 7.28
CA ASP A 142 -4.74 18.78 7.10
C ASP A 142 -5.06 17.30 7.05
N ILE A 143 -6.04 16.85 7.85
CA ILE A 143 -6.54 15.48 7.83
C ILE A 143 -7.45 15.25 6.62
N PHE A 144 -8.33 16.20 6.30
CA PHE A 144 -9.24 16.12 5.17
C PHE A 144 -8.51 15.78 3.86
N HIS A 145 -7.41 16.47 3.57
CA HIS A 145 -6.60 16.23 2.36
C HIS A 145 -5.99 14.82 2.29
N LEU A 146 -5.84 14.11 3.41
CA LEU A 146 -5.42 12.72 3.44
C LEU A 146 -6.58 11.77 3.15
N THR A 147 -7.77 12.10 3.64
CA THR A 147 -8.96 11.24 3.55
C THR A 147 -9.60 11.17 2.17
N ILE A 148 -9.18 12.01 1.23
CA ILE A 148 -9.57 11.86 -0.18
C ILE A 148 -8.97 10.59 -0.80
N ASN A 149 -7.93 10.01 -0.19
CA ASN A 149 -7.42 8.68 -0.49
C ASN A 149 -8.15 7.63 0.38
N PRO A 150 -8.83 6.63 -0.20
CA PRO A 150 -9.64 5.64 0.54
C PRO A 150 -8.82 4.80 1.53
N GLN A 151 -7.55 4.54 1.21
CA GLN A 151 -6.67 3.77 2.08
C GLN A 151 -6.29 4.58 3.33
N LEU A 152 -5.97 5.86 3.16
CA LEU A 152 -5.70 6.75 4.29
C LEU A 152 -6.95 7.02 5.11
N ALA A 153 -8.11 7.20 4.47
CA ALA A 153 -9.38 7.32 5.17
C ALA A 153 -9.65 6.12 6.09
N SER A 154 -9.32 4.91 5.64
CA SER A 154 -9.43 3.68 6.43
C SER A 154 -8.49 3.67 7.63
N GLY A 155 -7.23 4.10 7.45
CA GLY A 155 -6.29 4.25 8.55
C GLY A 155 -6.75 5.29 9.58
N ILE A 156 -7.24 6.44 9.12
CA ILE A 156 -7.75 7.53 9.97
C ILE A 156 -8.97 7.07 10.78
N ALA A 157 -9.91 6.37 10.14
CA ALA A 157 -11.07 5.81 10.82
C ALA A 157 -10.67 4.80 11.91
N ALA A 158 -9.65 3.97 11.65
CA ALA A 158 -9.12 3.05 12.64
C ALA A 158 -8.50 3.78 13.84
N VAL A 159 -7.68 4.82 13.59
CA VAL A 159 -7.10 5.66 14.65
C VAL A 159 -8.18 6.34 15.47
N TYR A 160 -9.18 6.92 14.82
CA TYR A 160 -10.30 7.57 15.48
C TYR A 160 -10.98 6.65 16.51
N ASN A 161 -11.29 5.41 16.10
CA ASN A 161 -11.91 4.43 16.98
C ASN A 161 -10.97 3.98 18.13
N GLN A 162 -9.66 3.96 17.89
CA GLN A 162 -8.65 3.61 18.91
C GLN A 162 -8.36 4.77 19.88
N CYS A 163 -8.65 6.02 19.48
CA CYS A 163 -8.46 7.24 20.26
C CYS A 163 -9.78 7.76 20.84
N GLU A 164 -10.70 6.86 21.23
CA GLU A 164 -11.96 7.19 21.91
C GLU A 164 -12.84 8.20 21.15
N GLY A 165 -12.75 8.22 19.82
CA GLY A 165 -13.52 9.12 18.98
C GLY A 165 -12.96 10.55 18.96
N GLN A 166 -11.64 10.70 18.99
CA GLN A 166 -10.97 11.98 18.79
C GLN A 166 -9.84 11.84 17.77
N LEU A 167 -9.89 12.66 16.72
CA LEU A 167 -8.76 12.82 15.82
C LEU A 167 -7.70 13.79 16.39
N PRO A 168 -6.41 13.54 16.15
CA PRO A 168 -5.37 14.53 16.42
C PRO A 168 -5.56 15.80 15.60
N GLU A 169 -5.01 16.92 16.06
CA GLU A 169 -5.06 18.17 15.30
C GLU A 169 -4.10 18.15 14.11
N LYS A 170 -2.91 17.56 14.27
CA LYS A 170 -1.90 17.53 13.23
C LYS A 170 -1.81 16.17 12.57
N ARG A 171 -1.55 16.17 11.27
CA ARG A 171 -1.26 14.96 10.49
C ARG A 171 -0.05 14.17 10.98
N ILE A 172 0.97 14.84 11.54
CA ILE A 172 2.13 14.17 12.13
C ILE A 172 1.68 13.32 13.33
N ASP A 173 0.88 13.90 14.22
CA ASP A 173 0.33 13.21 15.39
C ASP A 173 -0.59 12.04 14.98
N LEU A 174 -1.31 12.19 13.86
CA LEU A 174 -2.11 11.11 13.28
C LEU A 174 -1.25 9.92 12.84
N TYR A 175 -0.13 10.17 12.13
CA TYR A 175 0.78 9.08 11.74
C TYR A 175 1.43 8.43 12.96
N GLU A 176 1.82 9.24 13.95
CA GLU A 176 2.39 8.76 15.20
C GLU A 176 1.43 7.84 15.95
N LYS A 177 0.20 8.30 16.19
CA LYS A 177 -0.84 7.52 16.88
C LYS A 177 -1.20 6.25 16.11
N ALA A 178 -1.27 6.31 14.77
CA ALA A 178 -1.51 5.11 13.96
C ALA A 178 -0.44 4.04 14.20
N ILE A 179 0.84 4.41 14.10
CA ILE A 179 1.95 3.48 14.29
C ILE A 179 2.00 2.99 15.75
N GLU A 180 1.80 3.88 16.71
CA GLU A 180 1.75 3.55 18.13
C GLU A 180 0.69 2.47 18.41
N LYS A 181 -0.55 2.68 17.95
CA LYS A 181 -1.64 1.73 18.18
C LYS A 181 -1.45 0.40 17.46
N MET A 182 -0.78 0.41 16.30
CA MET A 182 -0.40 -0.83 15.60
C MET A 182 0.66 -1.59 16.39
N ILE A 183 1.69 -0.91 16.92
CA ILE A 183 2.72 -1.53 17.76
C ILE A 183 2.12 -2.04 19.08
N GLU A 184 1.26 -1.28 19.74
CA GLU A 184 0.56 -1.72 20.95
C GLU A 184 -0.21 -3.01 20.69
N ARG A 185 -1.00 -3.04 19.61
CA ARG A 185 -1.77 -4.23 19.21
C ARG A 185 -0.87 -5.44 18.96
N LEU A 186 0.26 -5.24 18.28
CA LEU A 186 1.26 -6.30 18.06
C LEU A 186 1.77 -6.86 19.38
N VAL A 187 2.17 -5.98 20.30
CA VAL A 187 2.69 -6.37 21.61
C VAL A 187 1.63 -7.15 22.39
N THR A 188 0.37 -6.70 22.39
CA THR A 188 -0.74 -7.42 23.03
C THR A 188 -0.94 -8.81 22.42
N LEU A 189 -1.02 -8.92 21.09
CA LEU A 189 -1.18 -10.21 20.40
C LEU A 189 0.00 -11.16 20.65
N TYR A 190 1.19 -10.61 20.85
CA TYR A 190 2.40 -11.39 21.12
C TYR A 190 2.45 -11.90 22.56
N ILE A 191 2.10 -11.05 23.55
CA ILE A 191 2.06 -11.42 24.97
C ILE A 191 1.01 -12.51 25.25
N ASP A 192 -0.12 -12.48 24.54
CA ASP A 192 -1.24 -13.40 24.77
C ASP A 192 -1.15 -14.72 23.97
N SER A 193 -0.08 -14.97 23.19
CA SER A 193 0.06 -16.15 22.33
C SER A 193 0.71 -17.34 23.04
N PRO A 194 0.02 -18.50 23.22
CA PRO A 194 0.56 -19.67 23.94
C PRO A 194 1.66 -20.46 23.19
N THR A 195 2.00 -20.11 21.95
CA THR A 195 2.76 -20.97 21.03
C THR A 195 4.01 -20.35 20.39
N ASN A 196 4.49 -19.18 20.84
CA ASN A 196 5.57 -18.50 20.12
C ASN A 196 6.98 -19.06 20.44
N TYR A 197 7.59 -19.73 19.45
CA TYR A 197 8.97 -20.22 19.43
C TYR A 197 10.04 -19.10 19.55
N LEU A 198 9.67 -17.83 19.42
CA LEU A 198 10.57 -16.68 19.54
C LEU A 198 10.77 -16.20 21.01
N ASP A 199 10.02 -16.78 21.95
CA ASP A 199 9.97 -16.40 23.37
C ASP A 199 11.29 -16.61 24.15
N LYS A 200 12.29 -17.30 23.59
CA LYS A 200 13.58 -17.49 24.29
C LYS A 200 14.63 -16.42 24.01
N ASN A 201 14.53 -15.65 22.92
CA ASN A 201 15.65 -14.80 22.48
C ASN A 201 15.34 -13.31 22.30
N PHE A 202 14.08 -12.90 22.17
CA PHE A 202 13.75 -11.48 21.96
C PHE A 202 12.66 -10.98 22.91
N GLN A 203 13.06 -10.13 23.86
CA GLN A 203 12.13 -9.38 24.70
C GLN A 203 11.55 -8.21 23.90
N LEU A 204 10.59 -8.52 23.02
CA LEU A 204 9.90 -7.53 22.19
C LEU A 204 9.23 -6.50 23.10
N ASN A 205 9.62 -5.24 22.92
CA ASN A 205 9.01 -4.10 23.59
C ASN A 205 8.75 -2.99 22.57
N THR A 206 7.87 -2.06 22.94
CA THR A 206 7.43 -0.95 22.09
C THR A 206 8.62 -0.17 21.51
N THR A 207 9.62 0.16 22.32
CA THR A 207 10.81 0.93 21.90
C THR A 207 11.63 0.20 20.83
N MET A 208 11.81 -1.12 20.99
CA MET A 208 12.51 -1.93 20.01
C MET A 208 11.75 -1.97 18.68
N LEU A 209 10.43 -2.21 18.72
CA LEU A 209 9.60 -2.26 17.50
C LEU A 209 9.59 -0.93 16.75
N TRP A 210 9.56 0.21 17.47
CA TRP A 210 9.72 1.53 16.88
C TRP A 210 11.05 1.69 16.15
N SER A 211 12.16 1.31 16.78
CA SER A 211 13.50 1.41 16.19
C SER A 211 13.64 0.51 14.95
N VAL A 212 13.11 -0.71 15.00
CA VAL A 212 13.12 -1.62 13.86
C VAL A 212 12.29 -1.06 12.70
N LEU A 213 11.07 -0.56 12.96
CA LEU A 213 10.23 0.05 11.92
C LEU A 213 10.89 1.25 11.25
N GLN A 214 11.58 2.08 12.02
CA GLN A 214 12.35 3.21 11.52
C GLN A 214 13.50 2.79 10.60
N GLN A 215 14.23 1.74 10.99
CA GLN A 215 15.31 1.16 10.19
C GLN A 215 14.76 0.53 8.90
N ILE A 216 13.67 -0.25 8.97
CA ILE A 216 12.99 -0.83 7.80
C ILE A 216 12.52 0.29 6.86
N ALA A 217 11.92 1.36 7.40
CA ALA A 217 11.45 2.47 6.59
C ALA A 217 12.58 3.16 5.82
N GLU A 218 13.71 3.45 6.48
CA GLU A 218 14.90 4.01 5.82
C GLU A 218 15.49 3.05 4.80
N TYR A 219 15.53 1.77 5.13
CA TYR A 219 16.06 0.73 4.27
C TYR A 219 15.27 0.60 2.96
N LEU A 220 13.94 0.41 3.07
CA LEU A 220 13.03 0.40 1.94
C LEU A 220 13.02 1.72 1.16
N HIS A 221 13.40 2.83 1.81
CA HIS A 221 13.49 4.14 1.16
C HIS A 221 14.79 4.32 0.36
N LYS A 222 15.81 3.50 0.63
CA LYS A 222 17.12 3.51 -0.04
C LYS A 222 17.26 2.49 -1.18
N GLU A 223 16.21 1.72 -1.48
CA GLU A 223 16.18 0.70 -2.55
C GLU A 223 17.25 -0.40 -2.47
N ASN A 224 17.78 -0.70 -1.28
CA ASN A 224 18.64 -1.89 -1.06
C ASN A 224 17.82 -2.96 -0.33
N ILE A 225 17.98 -4.24 -0.69
CA ILE A 225 17.33 -5.40 -0.05
C ILE A 225 18.36 -6.51 0.20
N ASP A 226 18.55 -6.89 1.46
CA ASP A 226 19.50 -7.84 2.03
C ASP A 226 18.72 -8.74 3.00
N GLU A 227 19.18 -9.97 3.19
CA GLU A 227 18.56 -11.06 3.97
C GLU A 227 18.28 -10.73 5.45
N LEU A 228 18.78 -9.62 6.00
CA LEU A 228 18.74 -9.32 7.44
C LEU A 228 17.32 -9.01 7.98
N ILE A 229 16.29 -8.91 7.13
CA ILE A 229 14.95 -8.47 7.55
C ILE A 229 13.82 -9.45 7.20
N THR A 230 14.07 -10.75 6.99
CA THR A 230 12.94 -11.66 6.68
C THR A 230 12.06 -11.93 7.91
N GLU A 231 12.65 -12.25 9.07
CA GLU A 231 11.88 -12.58 10.29
C GLU A 231 11.14 -11.36 10.89
N LEU A 232 11.73 -10.16 10.81
CA LEU A 232 11.11 -8.93 11.35
C LEU A 232 10.06 -8.36 10.39
N VAL A 233 10.23 -8.51 9.08
CA VAL A 233 9.21 -8.13 8.09
C VAL A 233 7.97 -8.99 8.27
N ASP A 234 8.11 -10.29 8.55
CA ASP A 234 6.97 -11.17 8.76
C ASP A 234 6.07 -10.71 9.91
N ILE A 235 6.65 -10.18 11.00
CA ILE A 235 5.88 -9.57 12.11
C ILE A 235 5.08 -8.36 11.60
N PHE A 236 5.74 -7.42 10.91
CA PHE A 236 5.06 -6.20 10.44
C PHE A 236 4.11 -6.45 9.26
N LYS A 237 4.31 -7.52 8.51
CA LYS A 237 3.45 -7.95 7.40
C LYS A 237 2.22 -8.67 7.93
N TYR A 238 2.41 -9.80 8.61
CA TYR A 238 1.31 -10.71 8.95
C TYR A 238 0.58 -10.32 10.24
N GLN A 239 1.25 -9.66 11.18
CA GLN A 239 0.65 -9.34 12.47
C GLN A 239 0.26 -7.86 12.57
N ALA A 240 1.07 -6.96 12.02
CA ALA A 240 0.80 -5.51 12.08
C ALA A 240 -0.04 -5.02 10.90
N GLY A 241 0.13 -5.63 9.72
CA GLY A 241 -0.41 -5.10 8.47
C GLY A 241 0.18 -3.74 8.09
N LEU A 242 1.41 -3.44 8.51
CA LEU A 242 2.14 -2.22 8.13
C LEU A 242 2.90 -2.38 6.82
N LEU A 243 3.28 -3.61 6.49
CA LEU A 243 4.00 -3.96 5.27
C LEU A 243 3.16 -4.89 4.39
N ASN A 244 3.22 -4.67 3.08
CA ASN A 244 2.73 -5.57 2.06
C ASN A 244 3.92 -6.12 1.28
N GLU A 245 3.83 -7.38 0.87
CA GLU A 245 4.75 -7.96 -0.11
C GLU A 245 4.25 -7.63 -1.52
N PHE A 246 5.16 -7.26 -2.42
CA PHE A 246 4.87 -7.00 -3.82
C PHE A 246 5.90 -7.73 -4.70
N GLY A 247 5.60 -8.99 -5.00
CA GLY A 247 6.53 -9.90 -5.68
C GLY A 247 7.59 -10.49 -4.74
N ASP A 248 8.42 -11.37 -5.28
CA ASP A 248 9.30 -12.23 -4.49
C ASP A 248 10.30 -11.41 -3.64
N ASN A 249 10.23 -11.59 -2.32
CA ASN A 249 11.10 -10.95 -1.31
C ASN A 249 11.12 -9.41 -1.37
N SER A 250 10.06 -8.78 -1.88
CA SER A 250 9.97 -7.33 -2.02
C SER A 250 8.86 -6.78 -1.14
N PHE A 251 9.17 -5.79 -0.30
CA PHE A 251 8.25 -5.30 0.73
C PHE A 251 8.06 -3.79 0.68
N ARG A 252 6.85 -3.32 0.94
CA ARG A 252 6.51 -1.89 0.99
C ARG A 252 5.56 -1.58 2.13
N PHE A 253 5.60 -0.34 2.61
CA PHE A 253 4.56 0.14 3.53
C PHE A 253 3.21 0.19 2.84
N ILE A 254 2.15 -0.07 3.61
CA ILE A 254 0.75 0.06 3.15
C ILE A 254 0.52 1.42 2.49
N HIS A 255 1.07 2.50 3.06
CA HIS A 255 1.04 3.82 2.47
C HIS A 255 2.40 4.51 2.63
N ARG A 256 2.84 5.18 1.55
CA ARG A 256 4.16 5.83 1.47
C ARG A 256 4.36 6.89 2.57
N THR A 257 3.30 7.59 2.99
CA THR A 257 3.42 8.61 4.05
C THR A 257 3.84 8.04 5.41
N PHE A 258 3.50 6.78 5.73
CA PHE A 258 3.98 6.13 6.96
C PHE A 258 5.47 5.84 6.89
N GLN A 259 5.94 5.37 5.73
CA GLN A 259 7.37 5.19 5.47
C GLN A 259 8.10 6.53 5.59
N GLU A 260 7.57 7.60 4.98
CA GLU A 260 8.18 8.93 5.00
C GLU A 260 8.26 9.52 6.41
N TYR A 261 7.22 9.34 7.23
CA TYR A 261 7.21 9.74 8.63
C TYR A 261 8.24 8.96 9.46
N LEU A 262 8.31 7.63 9.30
CA LEU A 262 9.28 6.79 10.02
C LEU A 262 10.71 7.12 9.63
N VAL A 263 10.98 7.40 8.35
CA VAL A 263 12.29 7.88 7.86
C VAL A 263 12.64 9.21 8.53
N ALA A 264 11.72 10.17 8.54
CA ALA A 264 11.96 11.47 9.16
C ALA A 264 12.26 11.33 10.66
N LYS A 265 11.50 10.49 11.38
CA LYS A 265 11.70 10.20 12.79
C LYS A 265 13.05 9.50 13.05
N ASN A 266 13.46 8.57 12.19
CA ASN A 266 14.75 7.91 12.30
C ASN A 266 15.92 8.90 12.17
N ILE A 267 15.83 9.84 11.22
CA ILE A 267 16.84 10.89 11.04
C ILE A 267 16.91 11.77 12.29
N ILE A 268 15.77 12.22 12.81
CA ILE A 268 15.73 13.03 14.03
C ILE A 268 16.34 12.27 15.21
N ILE A 269 16.02 10.99 15.41
CA ILE A 269 16.56 10.21 16.52
C ILE A 269 18.06 10.00 16.37
N ARG A 270 18.52 9.68 15.16
CA ARG A 270 19.93 9.36 14.88
C ARG A 270 20.84 10.59 14.93
N TYR A 271 20.35 11.75 14.54
CA TYR A 271 21.15 12.98 14.41
C TYR A 271 20.75 14.09 15.38
N GLY A 272 19.63 13.96 16.10
CA GLY A 272 19.11 14.95 17.04
C GLY A 272 19.69 14.85 18.46
N ILE A 273 20.39 13.77 18.80
CA ILE A 273 20.98 13.59 20.14
C ILE A 273 22.29 14.40 20.33
N GLU A 274 22.94 14.86 19.24
CA GLU A 274 24.22 15.61 19.31
C GLU A 274 24.13 17.12 19.05
N GLN A 275 22.92 17.73 18.94
CA GLN A 275 22.74 19.18 18.72
C GLN A 275 23.68 19.79 17.65
N SER A 276 23.65 19.29 16.42
CA SER A 276 24.05 20.14 15.30
C SER A 276 23.01 20.08 14.20
N GLU A 277 22.28 21.19 14.02
CA GLU A 277 21.43 21.41 12.86
C GLU A 277 22.19 21.11 11.55
N ASN A 278 23.51 21.30 11.56
CA ASN A 278 24.42 20.96 10.48
C ASN A 278 24.43 19.47 10.12
N MET A 279 24.41 18.53 11.07
CA MET A 279 24.41 17.09 10.74
C MET A 279 23.06 16.61 10.19
N ILE A 280 21.94 17.15 10.72
CA ILE A 280 20.61 16.90 10.13
C ILE A 280 20.57 17.46 8.71
N TYR A 281 21.06 18.70 8.53
CA TYR A 281 21.18 19.33 7.21
C TYR A 281 22.03 18.50 6.27
N ASP A 282 23.24 18.09 6.63
CA ASP A 282 24.15 17.29 5.79
C ASP A 282 23.54 15.93 5.41
N SER A 283 22.82 15.28 6.34
CA SER A 283 22.16 13.99 6.10
C SER A 283 21.02 14.07 5.07
N ILE A 284 20.48 15.28 4.85
CA ILE A 284 19.36 15.59 3.98
C ILE A 284 19.81 16.35 2.71
N HIS A 285 20.85 17.16 2.80
CA HIS A 285 21.33 18.07 1.76
C HIS A 285 21.74 17.30 0.50
N ASN A 286 22.43 16.18 0.70
CA ASN A 286 22.84 15.30 -0.40
C ASN A 286 21.66 14.55 -1.06
N LYS A 287 20.46 14.66 -0.50
CA LYS A 287 19.23 14.02 -0.98
C LYS A 287 18.25 15.04 -1.57
N ILE A 288 18.65 16.31 -1.72
CA ILE A 288 17.75 17.40 -2.12
C ILE A 288 17.12 17.18 -3.50
N ASN A 289 17.87 16.58 -4.42
CA ASN A 289 17.45 16.35 -5.80
C ASN A 289 16.78 14.99 -6.01
N ILE A 290 16.63 14.18 -4.95
CA ILE A 290 16.02 12.86 -5.05
C ILE A 290 14.52 12.99 -4.76
N SER A 291 13.69 12.72 -5.77
CA SER A 291 12.23 12.96 -5.74
C SER A 291 11.52 12.32 -4.54
N ASN A 292 11.96 11.13 -4.11
CA ASN A 292 11.34 10.41 -2.99
C ASN A 292 11.62 11.02 -1.60
N TRP A 293 12.62 11.89 -1.47
CA TRP A 293 12.99 12.51 -0.19
C TRP A 293 12.23 13.80 0.13
N ARG A 294 11.40 14.33 -0.78
CA ARG A 294 10.72 15.63 -0.54
C ARG A 294 9.92 15.66 0.76
N VAL A 295 9.07 14.65 1.00
CA VAL A 295 8.18 14.60 2.17
C VAL A 295 8.93 14.26 3.46
N PRO A 296 9.83 13.25 3.52
CA PRO A 296 10.64 13.00 4.70
C PRO A 296 11.39 14.24 5.19
N ARG A 297 11.99 15.01 4.28
CA ARG A 297 12.71 16.25 4.63
C ARG A 297 11.80 17.27 5.31
N SER A 298 10.66 17.54 4.69
CA SER A 298 9.73 18.54 5.23
C SER A 298 9.16 18.12 6.59
N MET A 299 9.00 16.81 6.83
CA MET A 299 8.65 16.29 8.17
C MET A 299 9.82 16.43 9.15
N THR A 300 11.06 16.15 8.74
CA THR A 300 12.25 16.31 9.61
C THR A 300 12.43 17.75 10.09
N PHE A 301 12.14 18.74 9.25
CA PHE A 301 12.23 20.16 9.61
C PHE A 301 10.95 20.73 10.24
N GLY A 302 9.91 19.92 10.47
CA GLY A 302 8.65 20.39 11.05
C GLY A 302 7.88 21.40 10.18
N ILE A 303 8.09 21.35 8.87
CA ILE A 303 7.46 22.26 7.88
C ILE A 303 6.06 21.75 7.46
N LEU A 304 5.62 20.62 8.00
CA LEU A 304 4.44 19.85 7.58
C LEU A 304 3.46 19.56 8.72
#